data_AF-A0A2V6M483-F1
#
_entry.id   AF-A0A2V6M483-F1
#
_cell.length_a   1.000
_cell.length_b   1.000
_cell.length_c   1.000
_cell.angle_alpha   90.00
_cell.angle_beta   90.00
_cell.angle_gamma   90.00
#
_symmetry.space_group_name_H-M   'P 1'
#
loop_
_entity.id
_entity.type
_entity.pdbx_description
1 polymer ?
#
loop_
_entity_poly.entity_id
_entity_poly.type
_entity_poly.pdbx_seq_one_letter_code
_entity_poly.pdbx_strand_id
1 'polypeptide(L)' 'GIVIGRKGRGLNETFTVRRISYGEGVERVFPLHSPRIAKVEVEQKGRARRARLNYLRTRKGKEATAVRE' A
#
# COMPACT_ATOMS: atom_id res chain seq x y z
N GLY A 1 4.01 -3.35 4.95
CA GLY A 1 2.55 -3.15 4.66
C GLY A 1 2.35 -3.16 3.14
N ILE A 2 1.12 -3.28 2.64
CA ILE A 2 0.88 -3.42 1.19
C ILE A 2 0.62 -2.06 0.56
N VAL A 3 1.30 -1.74 -0.54
CA VAL A 3 0.95 -0.57 -1.35
C VAL A 3 -0.32 -0.88 -2.15
N ILE A 4 -1.42 -0.21 -1.83
CA ILE A 4 -2.74 -0.44 -2.46
C ILE A 4 -3.00 0.47 -3.65
N GLY A 5 -2.18 1.50 -3.84
CA GLY A 5 -2.28 2.39 -4.97
C GLY A 5 -1.22 3.48 -4.97
N ARG A 6 -0.96 4.02 -6.15
CA ARG A 6 -0.21 5.25 -6.39
C ARG A 6 -1.13 6.27 -7.05
N LYS A 7 -0.96 7.55 -6.72
CA LYS A 7 -1.74 8.66 -7.27
C LYS A 7 -0.85 9.87 -7.45
N GLY A 8 -1.17 10.68 -8.45
CA GLY A 8 -0.45 11.92 -8.76
C GLY A 8 0.55 11.71 -9.88
N ARG A 9 1.32 12.76 -10.16
CA ARG A 9 2.38 12.79 -11.18
C ARG A 9 3.51 13.70 -10.69
N GLY A 10 4.72 13.42 -11.16
CA GLY A 10 5.91 14.20 -10.83
C GLY A 10 6.12 14.32 -9.32
N LEU A 11 6.48 15.52 -8.86
CA LEU A 11 6.79 15.79 -7.44
C LEU A 11 5.60 15.55 -6.49
N ASN A 12 4.37 15.62 -6.99
CA ASN A 12 3.15 15.41 -6.21
C ASN A 12 2.70 13.95 -6.20
N GLU A 13 3.55 13.02 -6.64
CA GLU A 13 3.23 11.60 -6.57
C GLU A 13 3.17 11.10 -5.11
N THR A 14 2.17 10.29 -4.82
CA THR A 14 1.89 9.70 -3.52
C THR A 14 1.60 8.22 -3.66
N PHE A 15 1.85 7.45 -2.60
CA PHE A 15 1.49 6.04 -2.50
C PHE A 15 0.76 5.77 -1.19
N THR A 16 -0.22 4.88 -1.24
CA THR A 16 -1.03 4.50 -0.08
C THR A 16 -0.63 3.13 0.40
N VAL A 17 -0.22 3.03 1.67
CA VAL A 17 0.11 1.77 2.34
C VAL A 17 -1.03 1.36 3.24
N ARG A 18 -1.49 0.11 3.09
CA ARG A 18 -2.47 -0.54 3.96
C ARG A 18 -1.78 -1.57 4.86
N ARG A 19 -2.18 -1.60 6.13
CA ARG A 19 -1.74 -2.54 7.16
C ARG A 19 -2.93 -2.85 8.06
N ILE A 20 -3.00 -4.08 8.57
CA ILE A 20 -3.87 -4.38 9.71
C ILE A 20 -3.03 -4.23 10.97
N SER A 21 -3.50 -3.43 11.93
CA SER A 21 -2.82 -3.23 13.22
C SER A 21 -3.84 -3.42 14.33
N TYR A 22 -3.58 -4.34 15.26
CA TYR A 22 -4.50 -4.63 16.38
C TYR A 22 -5.93 -4.93 15.94
N GLY A 23 -6.11 -5.65 14.83
CA GLY A 23 -7.43 -5.97 14.27
C GLY A 23 -8.04 -4.87 13.38
N GLU A 24 -7.49 -3.65 13.43
CA GLU A 24 -8.00 -2.50 12.67
C GLU A 24 -7.25 -2.24 11.37
N GLY A 25 -7.98 -1.89 10.32
CA GLY A 25 -7.42 -1.57 9.01
C GLY A 25 -6.87 -0.14 8.97
N VAL A 26 -5.55 0.02 9.00
CA VAL A 26 -4.88 1.31 8.93
C VAL A 26 -4.38 1.58 7.52
N GLU A 27 -4.76 2.73 6.96
CA GLU A 27 -4.24 3.24 5.69
C GLU A 27 -3.47 4.54 5.91
N ARG A 28 -2.29 4.64 5.31
CA ARG A 28 -1.44 5.84 5.34
C ARG A 28 -1.03 6.24 3.94
N VAL A 29 -1.12 7.52 3.65
CA VAL A 29 -0.69 8.11 2.38
C VAL A 29 0.66 8.78 2.59
N PHE A 30 1.62 8.44 1.73
CA PHE A 30 2.97 8.98 1.78
C PHE A 30 3.29 9.68 0.45
N PRO A 31 3.83 10.92 0.47
CA PRO A 31 4.43 11.52 -0.72
C PRO A 31 5.71 10.77 -1.08
N LEU A 32 5.90 10.48 -2.37
CA LEU A 32 7.06 9.75 -2.87
C LEU A 32 8.37 10.50 -2.62
N HIS A 33 8.33 11.83 -2.72
CA HIS A 33 9.47 12.72 -2.57
C HIS A 33 9.50 13.44 -1.21
N SER A 34 8.90 12.84 -0.16
CA SER A 34 8.86 13.49 1.15
C SER A 34 10.24 13.43 1.84
N PRO A 35 10.77 14.57 2.34
CA PRO A 35 12.02 14.58 3.11
C PRO A 35 11.86 13.96 4.51
N ARG A 36 10.62 13.68 4.94
CA ARG A 36 10.33 13.04 6.22
C ARG A 36 10.49 11.52 6.17
N ILE A 37 10.71 10.93 4.99
CA ILE A 37 10.89 9.50 4.80
C ILE A 37 12.38 9.21 4.70
N ALA A 38 12.93 8.49 5.68
CA ALA A 38 14.36 8.16 5.69
C ALA A 38 14.74 7.12 4.63
N LYS A 39 13.95 6.04 4.52
CA LYS A 39 14.18 4.97 3.54
C LYS A 39 12.87 4.23 3.26
N VAL A 40 12.69 3.78 2.03
CA VAL A 40 11.65 2.81 1.65
C VAL A 40 12.35 1.55 1.16
N GLU A 41 12.02 0.42 1.77
CA GLU A 41 12.57 -0.88 1.42
C GLU A 41 11.44 -1.83 1.01
N VAL A 42 11.66 -2.59 -0.06
CA VAL A 42 10.68 -3.54 -0.58
C VAL A 42 10.98 -4.90 0.00
N GLU A 43 10.24 -5.27 1.04
CA GLU A 43 10.36 -6.59 1.69
C GLU A 43 9.89 -7.72 0.77
N GLN A 44 8.78 -7.52 0.06
CA GLN A 44 8.19 -8.54 -0.82
C GLN A 44 7.56 -7.88 -2.06
N LYS A 45 7.80 -8.47 -3.22
CA LYS A 45 7.15 -8.08 -4.49
C LYS A 45 5.92 -8.95 -4.72
N GLY A 46 4.78 -8.32 -4.99
CA GLY A 46 3.54 -8.99 -5.38
C GLY A 46 3.13 -8.59 -6.80
N ARG A 47 2.56 -9.53 -7.57
CA ARG A 47 2.01 -9.24 -8.89
C ARG A 47 0.54 -8.84 -8.76
N ALA A 48 0.23 -7.59 -9.08
CA ALA A 48 -1.14 -7.08 -9.10
C ALA A 48 -1.66 -6.96 -10.52
N ARG A 49 -2.90 -7.41 -10.75
CA ARG A 49 -3.61 -7.22 -12.03
C ARG A 49 -4.30 -5.86 -12.14
N ARG A 50 -4.53 -5.17 -11.02
CA ARG A 50 -5.23 -3.88 -10.94
C ARG A 50 -4.28 -2.79 -10.42
N ALA A 51 -4.38 -1.59 -10.99
CA ALA A 51 -3.61 -0.43 -10.53
C ALA A 51 -4.00 0.07 -9.13
N ARG A 52 -5.26 -0.17 -8.71
CA ARG A 52 -5.76 0.09 -7.35
C ARG A 52 -6.31 -1.17 -6.73
N LEU A 53 -5.84 -1.48 -5.53
CA LEU A 53 -6.14 -2.69 -4.76
C LEU A 53 -7.17 -2.44 -3.65
N ASN A 54 -8.16 -1.58 -3.92
CA ASN A 54 -9.22 -1.24 -2.95
C ASN A 54 -10.00 -2.47 -2.46
N TYR A 55 -10.02 -3.54 -3.25
CA TYR A 55 -10.66 -4.81 -2.88
C TYR A 55 -10.01 -5.48 -1.66
N LEU A 56 -8.77 -5.14 -1.31
CA LEU A 56 -8.12 -5.64 -0.09
C LEU A 56 -8.74 -5.07 1.20
N ARG A 57 -9.64 -4.08 1.10
CA ARG A 57 -10.36 -3.51 2.24
C ARG A 57 -11.42 -4.45 2.81
N THR A 58 -12.08 -5.22 1.95
CA THR A 58 -13.17 -6.12 2.32
C THR A 58 -12.72 -7.54 2.61
N ARG A 59 -11.49 -7.89 2.21
CA ARG A 59 -10.89 -9.20 2.50
C ARG A 59 -10.55 -9.34 3.98
N LYS A 60 -10.56 -10.58 4.49
CA LYS A 60 -10.27 -10.93 5.88
C LYS A 60 -9.15 -11.97 5.96
N GLY A 61 -8.52 -12.07 7.13
CA GLY A 61 -7.48 -13.06 7.40
C GLY A 61 -6.28 -12.95 6.44
N LYS A 62 -5.73 -14.09 6.01
CA LYS A 62 -4.51 -14.14 5.18
C LYS A 62 -4.66 -13.41 3.85
N GLU A 63 -5.87 -13.38 3.28
CA GLU A 63 -6.12 -12.76 1.98
C GLU A 63 -6.13 -11.23 2.02
N ALA A 64 -6.32 -10.62 3.19
CA ALA A 64 -6.22 -9.18 3.36
C ALA A 64 -4.77 -8.68 3.36
N THR A 65 -3.84 -9.57 3.68
CA THR A 65 -2.40 -9.32 3.81
C THR A 65 -1.57 -9.75 2.61
N ALA A 66 -2.17 -10.41 1.62
CA ALA A 66 -1.45 -10.94 0.47
C ALA A 66 -2.10 -10.54 -0.85
N VAL A 67 -1.27 -10.09 -1.79
CA VAL A 67 -1.64 -9.94 -3.20
C VAL A 67 -1.26 -11.24 -3.89
N ARG A 68 -2.24 -12.14 -4.05
CA ARG A 68 -2.09 -13.38 -4.83
C ARG A 68 -2.47 -13.13 -6.29
N GLU A 69 -1.79 -13.85 -7.18
CA GLU A 69 -2.03 -13.84 -8.63
C GLU A 69 -3.38 -14.45 -9.01
#